data_AF-A0A530QXY1-F1
#
_entry.id   AF-A0A530QXY1-F1
#
_cell.length_a   1.000
_cell.length_b   1.000
_cell.length_c   1.000
_cell.angle_alpha   90.00
_cell.angle_beta   90.00
_cell.angle_gamma   90.00
#
_symmetry.space_group_name_H-M   'P 1'
#
loop_
_entity.id
_entity.type
_entity.pdbx_description
1 polymer ?
#
loop_
_entity_poly.entity_id
_entity_poly.type
_entity_poly.pdbx_seq_one_letter_code
_entity_poly.pdbx_strand_id
1 'polypeptide(L)'
;MTIRAVVWGENIHERTNEVVAGIYPEGMHATIANALKLDPCISVSWATLEQPEHGLPADRLAQTDVLLWWGHKDHGAVADEVVERVARRVWEGMGLIILHSGHFSKIFKKLMGTPCTLKWREAGERERLW
;
A
#
# COMPACT_ATOMS: atom_id res chain seq x y z
N MET A 1 3.35 -1.66 24.46
CA MET A 1 4.27 -1.29 23.37
C MET A 1 3.39 -0.84 22.21
N THR A 2 3.59 0.37 21.69
CA THR A 2 2.76 0.93 20.61
C THR A 2 3.34 0.52 19.26
N ILE A 3 2.52 -0.04 18.37
CA ILE A 3 2.94 -0.43 17.02
C ILE A 3 2.97 0.81 16.12
N ARG A 4 4.06 1.01 15.39
CA ARG A 4 4.24 2.11 14.44
C ARG A 4 3.91 1.63 13.03
N ALA A 5 2.77 2.06 12.51
CA ALA A 5 2.29 1.71 11.18
C ALA A 5 2.48 2.85 10.18
N VAL A 6 2.81 2.51 8.94
CA VAL A 6 2.76 3.43 7.81
C VAL A 6 1.79 2.86 6.78
N VAL A 7 0.79 3.64 6.38
CA VAL A 7 -0.11 3.28 5.28
C VAL A 7 0.36 3.97 4.00
N TRP A 8 0.88 3.20 3.05
CA TRP A 8 1.28 3.69 1.75
C TRP A 8 0.14 3.55 0.74
N GLY A 9 -0.20 4.63 0.05
CA GLY A 9 -1.20 4.64 -1.01
C GLY A 9 -0.67 5.29 -2.29
N GLU A 10 -0.93 4.65 -3.43
CA GLU A 10 -0.55 5.18 -4.74
C GLU A 10 -1.16 6.55 -5.05
N ASN A 11 -2.39 6.83 -4.55
CA ASN A 11 -3.07 8.12 -4.62
C ASN A 11 -3.31 8.67 -6.04
N ILE A 12 -3.40 7.81 -7.07
CA ILE A 12 -3.68 8.26 -8.45
C ILE A 12 -5.18 8.26 -8.76
N HIS A 13 -5.91 7.21 -8.34
CA HIS A 13 -7.32 7.06 -8.68
C HIS A 13 -8.17 8.14 -8.02
N GLU A 14 -7.92 8.43 -6.74
CA GLU A 14 -8.63 9.45 -5.97
C GLU A 14 -8.43 10.87 -6.54
N ARG A 15 -7.36 11.07 -7.33
CA ARG A 15 -7.06 12.34 -8.00
C ARG A 15 -7.56 12.44 -9.44
N THR A 16 -7.89 11.31 -10.07
CA THR A 16 -8.19 11.25 -11.51
C THR A 16 -9.56 10.68 -11.85
N ASN A 17 -10.29 10.16 -10.86
CA ASN A 17 -11.64 9.62 -11.01
C ASN A 17 -12.58 10.24 -9.97
N GLU A 18 -13.57 11.01 -10.42
CA GLU A 18 -14.52 11.72 -9.55
C GLU A 18 -15.35 10.79 -8.66
N VAL A 19 -15.73 9.60 -9.15
CA VAL A 19 -16.46 8.62 -8.36
C VAL A 19 -15.61 8.13 -7.20
N VAL A 20 -14.33 7.82 -7.47
CA VAL A 20 -13.40 7.39 -6.43
C VAL A 20 -13.12 8.52 -5.44
N ALA A 21 -12.91 9.75 -5.93
CA ALA A 21 -12.72 10.94 -5.10
C ALA A 21 -13.93 11.21 -4.19
N GLY A 22 -15.15 10.99 -4.69
CA GLY A 22 -16.38 11.13 -3.90
C GLY A 22 -16.51 10.10 -2.76
N ILE A 23 -15.88 8.93 -2.91
CA ILE A 23 -15.86 7.88 -1.86
C ILE A 23 -14.69 8.13 -0.89
N TYR A 24 -13.51 8.46 -1.41
CA TYR A 24 -12.26 8.64 -0.66
C TYR A 24 -11.68 10.05 -0.90
N PRO A 25 -12.29 11.10 -0.33
CA PRO A 25 -11.91 12.48 -0.62
C PRO A 25 -10.49 12.84 -0.14
N GLU A 26 -10.00 12.15 0.90
CA GLU A 26 -8.63 12.28 1.41
C GLU A 26 -7.72 11.12 0.99
N GLY A 27 -8.21 10.24 0.11
CA GLY A 27 -7.49 9.03 -0.32
C GLY A 27 -7.70 7.82 0.59
N MET A 28 -7.58 6.61 0.02
CA MET A 28 -7.75 5.36 0.77
C MET A 28 -6.72 5.21 1.90
N HIS A 29 -5.51 5.73 1.70
CA HIS A 29 -4.45 5.73 2.70
C HIS A 29 -4.84 6.52 3.96
N ALA A 30 -5.48 7.68 3.81
CA ALA A 30 -5.98 8.47 4.92
C ALA A 30 -7.15 7.76 5.62
N THR A 31 -8.09 7.17 4.85
CA THR A 31 -9.20 6.40 5.41
C THR A 31 -8.72 5.23 6.28
N ILE A 32 -7.78 4.41 5.77
CA ILE A 32 -7.20 3.30 6.53
C ILE A 32 -6.43 3.81 7.74
N ALA A 33 -5.60 4.84 7.59
CA ALA A 33 -4.86 5.41 8.70
C ALA A 33 -5.80 5.95 9.79
N ASN A 34 -6.87 6.65 9.43
CA ASN A 34 -7.83 7.17 10.40
C ASN A 34 -8.60 6.07 11.12
N ALA A 35 -8.90 4.95 10.46
CA ALA A 35 -9.47 3.78 11.11
C ALA A 35 -8.49 3.14 12.12
N LEU A 36 -7.22 2.98 11.73
CA LEU A 36 -6.17 2.42 12.59
C LEU A 36 -5.88 3.30 13.82
N LYS A 37 -5.98 4.63 13.70
CA LYS A 37 -5.82 5.58 14.82
C LYS A 37 -6.84 5.37 15.95
N LEU A 38 -7.96 4.68 15.70
CA LEU A 38 -8.96 4.42 16.74
C LEU A 38 -8.45 3.44 17.80
N ASP A 39 -7.44 2.63 17.49
CA ASP A 39 -6.78 1.76 18.45
C ASP A 39 -5.62 2.52 19.14
N PRO A 40 -5.67 2.74 20.47
CA PRO A 40 -4.62 3.47 21.19
C PRO A 40 -3.26 2.75 21.20
N CYS A 41 -3.22 1.46 20.84
CA CYS A 41 -1.98 0.69 20.70
C CYS A 41 -1.30 0.87 19.34
N ILE A 42 -1.87 1.65 18.41
CA ILE A 42 -1.32 1.89 17.08
C ILE A 42 -1.02 3.39 16.89
N SER A 43 0.24 3.70 16.63
CA SER A 43 0.66 5.00 16.10
C SER A 43 0.79 4.87 14.59
N VAL A 44 -0.02 5.62 13.83
CA VAL A 44 -0.08 5.47 12.37
C VAL A 44 0.11 6.79 11.65
N SER A 45 0.89 6.74 10.59
CA SER A 45 1.04 7.79 9.60
C SER A 45 0.78 7.23 8.20
N TRP A 46 0.75 8.07 7.17
CA TRP A 46 0.59 7.64 5.80
C TRP A 46 1.63 8.27 4.88
N ALA A 47 1.81 7.65 3.72
CA ALA A 47 2.74 8.06 2.67
C ALA A 47 2.09 7.84 1.30
N THR A 48 2.51 8.59 0.29
CA THR A 48 1.97 8.45 -1.05
C THR A 48 3.04 8.54 -2.14
N LEU A 49 2.70 8.11 -3.36
CA LEU A 49 3.64 7.99 -4.48
C LEU A 49 4.33 9.32 -4.85
N GLU A 50 3.61 10.45 -4.78
CA GLU A 50 4.09 11.77 -5.17
C GLU A 50 5.05 12.42 -4.17
N GLN A 51 5.11 11.91 -2.94
CA GLN A 51 6.02 12.43 -1.93
C GLN A 51 7.48 12.13 -2.30
N PRO A 52 8.46 12.92 -1.84
CA PRO A 52 9.87 12.60 -2.00
C PRO A 52 10.17 11.18 -1.53
N GLU A 53 10.90 10.40 -2.34
CA GLU A 53 11.19 8.98 -2.08
C GLU A 53 9.92 8.14 -1.82
N HIS A 54 8.79 8.54 -2.42
CA HIS A 54 7.46 7.97 -2.21
C HIS A 54 7.01 7.99 -0.75
N GLY A 55 7.55 8.92 0.03
CA GLY A 55 7.31 9.07 1.46
C GLY A 55 7.95 7.98 2.31
N LEU A 56 8.89 7.20 1.77
CA LEU A 56 9.55 6.07 2.43
C LEU A 56 11.09 6.27 2.55
N PRO A 57 11.58 7.39 3.12
CA PRO A 57 13.00 7.56 3.38
C PRO A 57 13.49 6.51 4.42
N ALA A 58 14.81 6.27 4.43
CA ALA A 58 15.40 5.19 5.22
C ALA A 58 15.18 5.33 6.73
N ASP A 59 15.23 6.55 7.25
CA ASP A 59 14.99 6.88 8.66
C ASP A 59 13.54 6.57 9.08
N ARG A 60 12.55 6.88 8.23
CA ARG A 60 11.15 6.53 8.48
C ARG A 60 10.93 5.03 8.50
N LEU A 61 11.49 4.30 7.53
CA LEU A 61 11.37 2.84 7.49
C LEU A 61 12.11 2.15 8.64
N ALA A 62 13.19 2.73 9.15
CA ALA A 62 13.86 2.24 10.37
C ALA A 62 12.95 2.34 11.61
N GLN A 63 11.99 3.27 11.59
CA GLN A 63 11.00 3.48 12.65
C GLN A 63 9.63 2.85 12.34
N THR A 64 9.50 2.14 11.23
CA THR A 64 8.23 1.48 10.86
C THR A 64 8.26 0.04 11.35
N ASP A 65 7.24 -0.35 12.10
CA ASP A 65 7.05 -1.72 12.56
C ASP A 65 6.22 -2.51 11.53
N VAL A 66 5.20 -1.87 10.93
CA VAL A 66 4.37 -2.46 9.88
C VAL A 66 4.11 -1.45 8.76
N LEU A 67 4.42 -1.84 7.52
CA LEU A 67 4.06 -1.08 6.32
C LEU A 67 2.81 -1.72 5.67
N LEU A 68 1.77 -0.92 5.44
CA LEU A 68 0.62 -1.31 4.63
C LEU A 68 0.80 -0.73 3.23
N TRP A 69 0.47 -1.49 2.19
CA TRP A 69 0.70 -1.10 0.81
C TRP A 69 -0.54 -1.28 -0.06
N TRP A 70 -1.05 -0.16 -0.59
CA TRP A 70 -2.09 -0.15 -1.61
C TRP A 70 -1.59 0.56 -2.89
N GLY A 71 -1.73 -0.08 -4.04
CA GLY A 71 -1.46 0.53 -5.35
C GLY A 71 -2.17 -0.22 -6.47
N HIS A 72 -2.27 0.38 -7.66
CA HIS A 72 -3.05 -0.19 -8.76
C HIS A 72 -2.62 0.29 -10.15
N LYS A 73 -2.68 1.60 -10.40
CA LYS A 73 -2.58 2.18 -11.75
C LYS A 73 -1.16 2.27 -12.26
N ASP A 74 -0.20 2.54 -11.38
CA ASP A 74 1.19 2.77 -11.76
C ASP A 74 2.19 2.17 -10.77
N HIS A 75 2.20 0.85 -10.70
CA HIS A 75 3.26 0.12 -9.99
C HIS A 75 4.67 0.39 -10.55
N GLY A 76 4.78 0.83 -11.81
CA GLY A 76 6.03 1.11 -12.49
C GLY A 76 6.75 2.34 -11.95
N ALA A 77 6.00 3.36 -11.54
CA ALA A 77 6.51 4.63 -11.04
C ALA A 77 7.25 4.55 -9.70
N VAL A 78 7.08 3.48 -8.93
CA VAL A 78 7.83 3.28 -7.68
C VAL A 78 9.29 3.00 -8.02
N ALA A 79 10.21 3.87 -7.59
CA ALA A 79 11.63 3.76 -7.85
C ALA A 79 12.22 2.47 -7.27
N ASP A 80 13.06 1.79 -8.05
CA ASP A 80 13.61 0.48 -7.66
C ASP A 80 14.44 0.57 -6.37
N GLU A 81 15.14 1.69 -6.13
CA GLU A 81 15.87 1.92 -4.88
C GLU A 81 14.97 1.92 -3.63
N VAL A 82 13.74 2.43 -3.75
CA VAL A 82 12.75 2.41 -2.66
C VAL A 82 12.23 0.99 -2.47
N VAL A 83 12.01 0.24 -3.56
CA VAL A 83 11.63 -1.18 -3.50
C VAL A 83 12.70 -2.01 -2.79
N GLU A 84 13.98 -1.83 -3.14
CA GLU A 84 15.10 -2.52 -2.47
C GLU A 84 15.17 -2.19 -0.98
N ARG A 85 14.98 -0.91 -0.64
CA ARG A 85 14.99 -0.44 0.75
C ARG A 85 13.86 -1.07 1.56
N VAL A 86 12.64 -1.10 1.02
CA VAL A 86 11.49 -1.74 1.68
C VAL A 86 11.71 -3.24 1.82
N ALA A 87 12.19 -3.93 0.78
CA ALA A 87 12.46 -5.37 0.83
C ALA A 87 13.48 -5.72 1.92
N ARG A 88 14.57 -4.93 2.03
CA ARG A 88 15.56 -5.09 3.08
C ARG A 88 14.95 -4.96 4.47
N ARG A 89 14.12 -3.94 4.70
CA ARG A 89 13.45 -3.71 5.98
C ARG A 89 12.51 -4.85 6.35
N VAL A 90 11.82 -5.43 5.36
CA VAL A 90 10.99 -6.62 5.57
C VAL A 90 11.83 -7.82 5.98
N TRP A 91 12.97 -8.08 5.32
CA TRP A 91 13.88 -9.14 5.72
C TRP A 91 14.50 -8.94 7.10
N GLU A 92 14.66 -7.68 7.53
CA GLU A 92 15.10 -7.30 8.88
C GLU A 92 13.99 -7.37 9.94
N GLY A 93 12.77 -7.77 9.57
CA GLY A 93 11.66 -8.02 10.50
C GLY A 93 10.52 -6.99 10.49
N MET A 94 10.54 -5.98 9.61
CA MET A 94 9.40 -5.09 9.41
C MET A 94 8.22 -5.87 8.80
N GLY A 95 7.03 -5.74 9.39
CA GLY A 95 5.81 -6.31 8.82
C GLY A 95 5.42 -5.62 7.51
N LEU A 96 4.84 -6.39 6.58
CA LEU A 96 4.30 -5.87 5.33
C LEU A 96 2.90 -6.46 5.07
N ILE A 97 1.92 -5.59 4.89
CA ILE A 97 0.55 -5.97 4.53
C ILE A 97 0.25 -5.43 3.14
N ILE A 98 0.09 -6.32 2.16
CA ILE A 98 -0.27 -5.97 0.79
C ILE A 98 -1.79 -6.01 0.65
N LEU A 99 -2.36 -4.95 0.07
CA LEU A 99 -3.80 -4.79 -0.07
C LEU A 99 -4.22 -4.87 -1.54
N HIS A 100 -5.19 -5.75 -1.83
CA HIS A 100 -5.91 -5.82 -3.11
C HIS A 100 -4.97 -5.86 -4.34
N SER A 101 -5.08 -4.89 -5.25
CA SER A 101 -4.26 -4.71 -6.45
C SER A 101 -2.76 -4.53 -6.16
N GLY A 102 -2.39 -4.30 -4.90
CA GLY A 102 -1.00 -4.35 -4.44
C GLY A 102 -0.29 -5.68 -4.71
N HIS A 103 -1.02 -6.75 -5.06
CA HIS A 103 -0.45 -8.01 -5.54
C HIS A 103 0.46 -7.83 -6.79
N PHE A 104 0.30 -6.75 -7.56
CA PHE A 104 1.17 -6.43 -8.68
C PHE A 104 2.25 -5.37 -8.39
N SER A 105 2.34 -4.92 -7.14
CA SER A 105 3.42 -4.01 -6.73
C SER A 105 4.80 -4.63 -6.94
N LYS A 106 5.79 -3.80 -7.28
CA LYS A 106 7.19 -4.24 -7.42
C LYS A 106 7.69 -4.91 -6.15
N ILE A 107 7.37 -4.37 -4.97
CA ILE A 107 7.78 -4.92 -3.68
C ILE A 107 7.22 -6.32 -3.44
N PHE A 108 5.93 -6.56 -3.71
CA PHE A 108 5.34 -7.88 -3.50
C PHE A 108 5.93 -8.91 -4.46
N LYS A 109 6.02 -8.58 -5.75
CA LYS A 109 6.64 -9.46 -6.76
C LYS A 109 8.08 -9.81 -6.42
N LYS A 110 8.86 -8.85 -5.93
CA LYS A 110 10.25 -9.06 -5.48
C LYS A 110 10.33 -10.06 -4.33
N LEU A 111 9.46 -9.93 -3.32
CA LEU A 111 9.46 -10.82 -2.16
C LEU A 111 8.93 -12.22 -2.49
N MET A 112 7.97 -12.33 -3.40
CA MET A 112 7.37 -13.61 -3.78
C MET A 112 8.21 -14.39 -4.82
N GLY A 113 9.04 -13.70 -5.61
CA GLY A 113 9.80 -14.33 -6.69
C GLY A 113 8.93 -14.85 -7.85
N THR A 114 7.67 -14.40 -7.95
CA THR A 114 6.72 -14.82 -8.99
C THR A 114 6.03 -13.62 -9.62
N PRO A 115 5.38 -13.77 -10.80
CA PRO A 115 4.65 -12.68 -11.43
C PRO A 115 3.49 -12.13 -10.60
N CYS A 116 2.96 -12.91 -9.65
CA CYS A 116 1.80 -12.57 -8.81
C CYS A 116 0.52 -12.22 -9.61
N THR A 117 0.39 -12.76 -10.83
CA THR A 117 -0.78 -12.56 -11.69
C THR A 117 -1.99 -13.29 -11.14
N LEU A 118 -3.11 -12.58 -11.03
CA LEU A 118 -4.40 -13.17 -10.75
C LEU A 118 -5.12 -13.47 -12.07
N LYS A 119 -5.92 -14.54 -12.09
CA LYS A 119 -6.95 -14.73 -13.12
C LYS A 119 -8.27 -14.30 -12.51
N TRP A 120 -8.87 -13.23 -13.04
CA TRP A 120 -10.19 -12.77 -12.63
C TRP A 120 -11.08 -12.55 -13.86
N ARG A 121 -12.40 -12.50 -13.62
CA ARG A 121 -13.40 -12.31 -14.65
C ARG A 121 -14.42 -11.28 -14.16
N GLU A 122 -14.51 -10.17 -14.86
CA GLU A 122 -15.57 -9.16 -14.69
C GLU A 122 -16.38 -9.08 -15.97
N ALA A 123 -17.41 -9.92 -16.07
CA ALA A 123 -18.23 -10.05 -17.28
C ALA A 123 -19.66 -9.49 -17.13
N GLY A 124 -20.01 -8.93 -15.96
CA GLY A 124 -21.39 -8.50 -15.65
C GLY A 124 -22.41 -9.65 -15.67
N GLU A 125 -21.94 -10.90 -15.71
CA GLU A 125 -22.77 -12.10 -15.68
C GLU A 125 -23.22 -12.43 -14.26
N ARG A 126 -24.29 -13.23 -14.16
CA ARG A 126 -24.82 -13.68 -12.86
C ARG A 126 -23.81 -14.59 -12.15
N GLU A 127 -23.31 -14.17 -11.01
CA GLU A 127 -22.57 -15.03 -10.09
C GLU A 127 -23.55 -15.88 -9.25
N ARG A 128 -23.32 -17.19 -9.17
CA ARG A 128 -24.05 -18.09 -8.27
C ARG A 128 -23.05 -18.72 -7.30
N LEU A 129 -23.06 -18.22 -6.07
CA LEU A 129 -22.32 -18.78 -4.94
C LEU A 129 -23.18 -19.91 -4.33
N TRP A 130 -22.55 -21.03 -3.98
CA TRP A 130 -23.19 -22.19 -3.34
C TRP A 130 -22.69 -22.34 -1.91
#